data_AF-A0A060YFV5-F1
#
_entry.id   AF-A0A060YFV5-F1
#
_cell.length_a   1.000
_cell.length_b   1.000
_cell.length_c   1.000
_cell.angle_alpha   90.00
_cell.angle_beta   90.00
_cell.angle_gamma   90.00
#
_symmetry.space_group_name_H-M   'P 1'
#
loop_
_entity.id
_entity.type
_entity.pdbx_description
1 polymer ?
#
loop_
_entity_poly.entity_id
_entity_poly.type
_entity_poly.pdbx_seq_one_letter_code
_entity_poly.pdbx_strand_id
1 'polypeptide(L)'
;MQWYQDELLHMAKDVGLRLLPAFNTSSGLPYPRVNLKHGLRSPESRTGTETDTCTACAGTIILEFAALSRFTGDPVFEVKTDNHLLL
;
A
#
# COMPACT_ATOMS: atom_id res chain seq x y z
N MET A 1 -19.64 17.62 9.26
CA MET A 1 -18.91 18.45 10.26
C MET A 1 -18.40 19.68 9.53
N GLN A 2 -18.71 20.90 9.97
CA GLN A 2 -18.33 22.12 9.23
C GLN A 2 -16.85 22.50 9.39
N TRP A 3 -16.14 21.90 10.35
CA TRP A 3 -14.74 22.21 10.67
C TRP A 3 -13.73 21.24 10.05
N TYR A 4 -14.18 20.05 9.61
CA TYR A 4 -13.32 18.99 9.11
C TYR A 4 -13.22 19.09 7.59
N GLN A 5 -12.00 19.12 7.07
CA GLN A 5 -11.68 19.33 5.66
C GLN A 5 -10.91 18.13 5.11
N ASP A 6 -11.37 16.91 5.44
CA ASP A 6 -10.82 15.67 4.92
C ASP A 6 -9.33 15.45 5.23
N GLU A 7 -8.81 16.04 6.31
CA GLU A 7 -7.40 15.96 6.68
C GLU A 7 -6.93 14.51 6.88
N LEU A 8 -7.77 13.65 7.47
CA LEU A 8 -7.45 12.21 7.62
C LEU A 8 -7.44 11.50 6.27
N LEU A 9 -8.31 11.89 5.33
CA LEU A 9 -8.34 11.30 3.99
C LEU A 9 -7.10 11.73 3.20
N HIS A 10 -6.66 12.98 3.34
CA HIS A 10 -5.41 13.46 2.75
C HIS A 10 -4.20 12.69 3.30
N MET A 11 -4.13 12.48 4.61
CA MET A 11 -3.08 11.67 5.23
C MET A 11 -3.16 10.20 4.82
N ALA A 12 -4.36 9.62 4.75
CA ALA A 12 -4.56 8.25 4.30
C ALA A 12 -4.11 8.06 2.85
N LYS A 13 -4.40 9.03 1.97
CA LYS A 13 -3.91 9.02 0.58
C LYS A 13 -2.39 9.08 0.52
N ASP A 14 -1.75 9.96 1.29
CA ASP A 14 -0.28 10.06 1.35
C ASP A 14 0.36 8.75 1.82
N VAL A 15 -0.16 8.15 2.89
CA VAL A 15 0.33 6.85 3.38
C VAL A 15 0.10 5.75 2.35
N GLY A 16 -1.09 5.67 1.74
CA GLY A 16 -1.40 4.70 0.70
C GLY A 16 -0.44 4.78 -0.48
N LEU A 17 -0.14 5.99 -0.96
CA LEU A 17 0.80 6.21 -2.07
C LEU A 17 2.21 5.71 -1.74
N ARG A 18 2.67 5.91 -0.49
CA ARG A 18 3.97 5.45 -0.02
C ARG A 18 4.04 3.94 0.17
N LEU A 19 2.91 3.27 0.34
CA LEU A 19 2.81 1.82 0.47
C LEU A 19 2.73 1.09 -0.89
N LEU A 20 2.28 1.75 -1.96
CA LEU A 20 2.19 1.17 -3.30
C LEU A 20 3.46 0.46 -3.81
N PRO A 21 4.69 0.92 -3.51
CA PRO A 21 5.91 0.21 -3.91
C PRO A 21 5.99 -1.21 -3.37
N ALA A 22 5.31 -1.56 -2.26
CA ALA A 22 5.27 -2.92 -1.71
C ALA A 22 4.89 -3.96 -2.76
N PHE A 23 4.00 -3.59 -3.69
CA PHE A 23 3.48 -4.47 -4.73
C PHE A 23 4.39 -4.57 -5.96
N ASN A 24 5.52 -3.86 -6.01
CA ASN A 24 6.46 -3.97 -7.14
C ASN A 24 7.37 -5.20 -6.96
N THR A 25 6.76 -6.39 -6.98
CA THR A 25 7.46 -7.67 -6.81
C THR A 25 7.29 -8.54 -8.05
N SER A 26 8.19 -9.51 -8.24
CA SER A 26 8.11 -10.47 -9.35
C SER A 26 7.24 -11.68 -9.03
N SER A 27 6.95 -11.94 -7.74
CA SER A 27 6.14 -13.08 -7.30
C SER A 27 4.64 -12.79 -7.32
N GLY A 28 4.24 -11.53 -7.45
CA GLY A 28 2.86 -11.10 -7.27
C GLY A 28 2.47 -10.89 -5.80
N LEU A 29 3.28 -11.32 -4.83
CA LEU A 29 3.03 -11.05 -3.40
C LEU A 29 3.73 -9.76 -2.97
N PRO A 30 3.09 -8.86 -2.19
CA PRO A 30 3.72 -7.63 -1.76
C PRO A 30 4.85 -7.88 -0.75
N TYR A 31 5.87 -7.00 -0.76
CA TYR A 31 6.87 -6.95 0.30
C TYR A 31 6.20 -6.67 1.66
N PRO A 32 6.59 -7.37 2.74
CA PRO A 32 5.95 -7.23 4.05
C PRO A 32 6.25 -5.89 4.74
N ARG A 33 7.24 -5.13 4.24
CA ARG A 33 7.69 -3.86 4.83
C ARG A 33 8.03 -2.86 3.74
N VAL A 34 7.71 -1.60 4.00
CA VAL A 34 8.14 -0.43 3.22
C VAL A 34 8.63 0.64 4.18
N ASN A 35 9.74 1.29 3.84
CA ASN A 35 10.16 2.49 4.55
C ASN A 35 9.36 3.71 4.03
N LEU A 36 8.51 4.32 4.85
CA LEU A 36 7.65 5.43 4.41
C LEU A 36 8.41 6.71 4.00
N LYS A 37 9.69 6.85 4.40
CA LYS A 37 10.54 7.98 4.01
C LYS A 37 11.43 7.67 2.82
N HIS A 38 11.94 6.43 2.76
CA HIS A 38 12.98 6.02 1.83
C HIS A 38 12.52 4.99 0.78
N GLY A 39 11.24 4.60 0.80
CA GLY A 39 10.66 3.63 -0.12
C GLY A 39 11.23 2.23 0.06
N LEU A 40 11.48 1.54 -1.04
CA LEU A 40 12.13 0.22 -1.08
C LEU A 40 13.51 0.32 -1.71
N ARG A 41 14.44 -0.54 -1.29
CA ARG A 41 15.75 -0.76 -1.93
C ARG A 41 16.64 0.48 -2.07
N SER A 42 16.36 1.55 -1.33
CA SER A 42 17.33 2.63 -1.12
C SER A 42 18.37 2.20 -0.08
N PRO A 43 19.59 2.79 -0.09
CA PRO A 43 20.62 2.52 0.92
C PRO A 43 20.14 2.73 2.36
N GLU A 44 19.22 3.67 2.58
CA GLU A 44 18.66 4.04 3.88
C GLU A 44 17.38 3.28 4.25
N SER A 45 16.70 2.69 3.26
CA SER A 45 15.38 2.07 3.43
C SER A 45 15.43 0.79 4.28
N ARG A 46 16.46 -0.05 4.09
CA ARG A 46 16.58 -1.40 4.69
C ARG A 46 15.34 -2.30 4.48
N THR A 47 14.56 -2.05 3.44
CA THR A 47 13.37 -2.85 3.05
C THR A 47 13.39 -3.13 1.55
N GLY A 48 12.64 -4.14 1.09
CA GLY A 48 12.55 -4.55 -0.31
C GLY A 48 13.56 -5.61 -0.73
N THR A 49 14.16 -6.31 0.25
CA THR A 49 15.03 -7.47 0.04
C THR A 49 14.47 -8.72 0.72
N GLU A 50 13.31 -8.62 1.36
CA GLU A 50 12.59 -9.73 1.95
C GLU A 50 12.15 -10.73 0.88
N THR A 51 12.35 -12.01 1.15
CA THR A 51 11.97 -13.12 0.26
C THR A 51 10.61 -13.70 0.59
N ASP A 52 10.10 -13.44 1.80
CA ASP A 52 8.90 -14.06 2.33
C ASP A 52 7.95 -13.01 2.92
N THR A 53 6.66 -13.30 2.88
CA THR A 53 5.61 -12.53 3.55
C THR A 53 4.60 -13.51 4.16
N CYS A 54 3.95 -13.10 5.25
CA CYS A 54 2.91 -13.93 5.84
C CYS A 54 1.61 -13.81 5.04
N THR A 55 0.82 -14.88 4.93
CA THR A 55 -0.43 -14.87 4.15
C THR A 55 -1.39 -13.79 4.61
N ALA A 56 -1.51 -13.58 5.92
CA ALA A 56 -2.32 -12.50 6.48
C ALA A 56 -1.76 -11.12 6.06
N CYS A 57 -0.44 -10.92 6.11
CA CYS A 57 0.24 -9.68 5.76
C CYS A 57 -0.01 -9.28 4.30
N ALA A 58 0.00 -10.26 3.40
CA ALA A 58 -0.34 -10.03 2.01
C ALA A 58 -1.84 -9.76 1.84
N GLY A 59 -2.70 -10.59 2.44
CA GLY A 59 -4.13 -10.66 2.15
C GLY A 59 -5.03 -9.60 2.81
N THR A 60 -4.64 -9.02 3.94
CA THR A 60 -5.56 -8.19 4.75
C THR A 60 -5.47 -6.69 4.47
N ILE A 61 -5.03 -6.28 3.29
CA ILE A 61 -4.93 -4.85 2.91
C ILE A 61 -5.92 -4.44 1.81
N ILE A 62 -6.63 -5.42 1.23
CA ILE A 62 -7.53 -5.22 0.09
C ILE A 62 -8.71 -4.31 0.43
N LEU A 63 -9.29 -4.43 1.62
CA LEU A 63 -10.48 -3.66 2.00
C LEU A 63 -10.12 -2.19 2.22
N GLU A 64 -8.98 -1.93 2.85
CA GLU A 64 -8.45 -0.61 3.14
C GLU A 64 -8.11 0.13 1.84
N PHE A 65 -7.45 -0.56 0.90
CA PHE A 65 -7.08 0.02 -0.39
C PHE A 65 -8.30 0.22 -1.29
N ALA A 66 -9.26 -0.71 -1.30
CA ALA A 66 -10.54 -0.54 -2.00
C ALA A 66 -11.34 0.65 -1.45
N ALA A 67 -11.39 0.80 -0.12
CA ALA A 67 -12.03 1.94 0.52
C ALA A 67 -11.31 3.26 0.17
N LEU A 68 -9.97 3.27 0.22
CA LEU A 68 -9.18 4.45 -0.13
C LEU A 68 -9.39 4.85 -1.58
N SER A 69 -9.47 3.90 -2.51
CA SER A 69 -9.82 4.19 -3.92
C SER A 69 -11.18 4.86 -4.05
N ARG A 70 -12.20 4.36 -3.34
CA ARG A 70 -13.56 4.93 -3.38
C ARG A 70 -13.62 6.33 -2.78
N PHE A 71 -12.94 6.57 -1.65
CA PHE A 71 -12.97 7.87 -0.99
C PHE A 71 -12.08 8.92 -1.67
N THR A 72 -10.98 8.52 -2.31
CA THR A 72 -10.08 9.46 -3.01
C THR A 72 -10.39 9.65 -4.49
N GLY A 73 -11.22 8.77 -5.08
CA GLY A 73 -11.48 8.72 -6.52
C GLY A 73 -10.31 8.17 -7.35
N ASP A 74 -9.25 7.67 -6.71
CA ASP A 74 -8.05 7.16 -7.37
C ASP A 74 -8.05 5.62 -7.37
N PRO A 75 -8.26 4.95 -8.52
CA PRO A 75 -8.40 3.50 -8.58
C PRO A 75 -7.08 2.76 -8.34
N VAL A 76 -5.93 3.45 -8.25
CA VAL A 76 -4.62 2.79 -8.15
C VAL A 76 -4.49 1.88 -6.94
N PHE A 77 -5.15 2.19 -5.82
CA PHE A 77 -5.07 1.40 -4.60
C PHE A 77 -5.75 0.04 -4.79
N GLU A 78 -7.02 0.03 -5.17
CA GLU A 78 -7.81 -1.19 -5.43
C GLU A 78 -7.18 -2.04 -6.56
N VAL A 79 -6.82 -1.41 -7.70
CA VAL A 79 -6.22 -2.11 -8.84
C VAL A 79 -4.89 -2.76 -8.46
N LYS A 80 -4.08 -2.11 -7.62
CA LYS A 80 -2.80 -2.68 -7.22
C LYS A 80 -3.00 -3.88 -6.30
N THR A 81 -3.92 -3.84 -5.34
CA THR A 81 -4.19 -4.98 -4.47
C THR A 81 -4.83 -6.16 -5.20
N ASP A 82 -5.81 -5.90 -6.08
CA ASP A 82 -6.55 -6.96 -6.78
C ASP A 82 -5.64 -7.81 -7.67
N ASN A 83 -4.72 -7.17 -8.39
CA ASN A 83 -3.77 -7.86 -9.27
C ASN A 83 -2.76 -8.76 -8.52
N HIS A 84 -2.59 -8.55 -7.21
CA HIS A 84 -1.54 -9.20 -6.40
C HIS A 84 -2.11 -10.21 -5.38
N LEU A 85 -3.43 -10.30 -5.28
CA LEU A 85 -4.12 -11.18 -4.31
C LEU A 85 -4.89 -12.34 -4.94
N LEU A 86 -4.94 -12.41 -6.26
CA LEU A 86 -5.44 -13.58 -6.98
C LEU A 86 -4.34 -14.65 -7.01
N LEU A 87 -4.24 -15.43 -5.92
CA LEU A 87 -3.68 -16.78 -5.94
C LEU A 87 -4.61 -17.75 -6.67
#